data_AF-K1ZRW0-F1
#
_entry.id   AF-K1ZRW0-F1
#
_cell.length_a   1.000
_cell.length_b   1.000
_cell.length_c   1.000
_cell.angle_alpha   90.00
_cell.angle_beta   90.00
_cell.angle_gamma   90.00
#
_symmetry.space_group_name_H-M   'P 1'
#
loop_
_entity.id
_entity.type
_entity.pdbx_description
1 polymer ?
#
loop_
_entity_poly.entity_id
_entity_poly.type
_entity_poly.pdbx_seq_one_letter_code
_entity_poly.pdbx_strand_id
1 'polypeptide(L)'
;MKNEGFIERLIQTSIGVASFLGSIFWIGGRWQIFLFAFGLMVTTFAIIGFCPLYKIFKIKISSQRMLLSKKQKIIILVYACALLLAGSWASIFFSKKFFIEDFNRMNVSYKQTLFETGQEEEKESRDNYDKLVVSYAQFKNKYQSYEPFPLKGDDKFEKDLKDIDLIIQEAGENIRGNNLKGAHLELEKVRLITQDILKRNGFSMLSIALVDFHDAMEKVLEGANNKDAQAVIRTYEEADIKLKAVESEANDSEIQAIRKNLDEILKMAKNGELEKMSSQSATLKNSFVKVYIFRG
;
A
#
# COMPACT_ATOMS: atom_id res chain seq x y z
N MET A 1 15.14 -11.76 -40.89
CA MET A 1 14.58 -13.12 -40.69
C MET A 1 13.46 -13.01 -39.68
N LYS A 2 12.21 -13.20 -40.09
CA LYS A 2 11.10 -13.35 -39.13
C LYS A 2 11.07 -14.82 -38.72
N ASN A 3 10.86 -15.11 -37.44
CA ASN A 3 10.75 -16.49 -36.95
C ASN A 3 9.59 -16.67 -35.95
N GLU A 4 8.67 -15.72 -35.88
CA GLU A 4 7.54 -15.70 -34.95
C GLU A 4 6.21 -15.46 -35.64
N GLY A 5 5.16 -16.06 -35.10
CA GLY A 5 3.79 -15.81 -35.49
C GLY A 5 3.09 -14.78 -34.60
N PHE A 6 1.76 -14.84 -34.62
CA PHE A 6 0.90 -13.89 -33.91
C PHE A 6 0.96 -14.06 -32.39
N ILE A 7 0.95 -15.29 -31.89
CA ILE A 7 0.90 -15.58 -30.45
C ILE A 7 2.22 -15.17 -29.77
N GLU A 8 3.36 -15.46 -30.40
CA GLU A 8 4.67 -15.15 -29.85
C GLU A 8 4.89 -13.64 -29.74
N ARG A 9 4.45 -12.88 -30.74
CA ARG A 9 4.49 -11.43 -30.70
C ARG A 9 3.59 -10.87 -29.61
N LEU A 10 2.40 -11.45 -29.39
CA LEU A 10 1.54 -11.07 -28.25
C LEU A 10 2.26 -11.30 -26.92
N ILE A 11 2.88 -12.46 -26.72
CA ILE A 11 3.63 -12.78 -25.49
C ILE A 11 4.76 -11.78 -25.27
N GLN A 12 5.57 -11.50 -26.29
CA GLN A 12 6.65 -10.51 -26.19
C GLN A 12 6.11 -9.09 -25.95
N THR A 13 5.00 -8.71 -26.58
CA THR A 13 4.32 -7.45 -26.29
C THR A 13 3.90 -7.40 -24.82
N SER A 14 3.29 -8.44 -24.27
CA SER A 14 2.92 -8.50 -22.85
C SER A 14 4.13 -8.37 -21.93
N ILE A 15 5.23 -9.08 -22.21
CA ILE A 15 6.46 -9.00 -21.42
C ILE A 15 7.06 -7.59 -21.49
N GLY A 16 7.10 -6.99 -22.68
CA GLY A 16 7.60 -5.63 -22.88
C GLY A 16 6.77 -4.62 -22.09
N VAL A 17 5.43 -4.67 -22.21
CA VAL A 17 4.50 -3.81 -21.46
C VAL A 17 4.66 -4.02 -19.95
N ALA A 18 4.72 -5.26 -19.47
CA ALA A 18 4.92 -5.54 -18.06
C ALA A 18 6.26 -5.00 -17.54
N SER A 19 7.33 -5.08 -18.35
CA SER A 19 8.64 -4.53 -18.00
C SER A 19 8.62 -3.01 -17.92
N PHE A 20 7.92 -2.33 -18.84
CA PHE A 20 7.72 -0.88 -18.77
C PHE A 20 6.93 -0.47 -17.53
N LEU A 21 5.79 -1.12 -17.27
CA LEU A 21 4.99 -0.86 -16.07
C LEU A 21 5.82 -1.11 -14.81
N GLY A 22 6.57 -2.21 -14.75
CA GLY A 22 7.50 -2.53 -13.66
C GLY A 22 8.52 -1.41 -13.42
N SER A 23 9.18 -0.94 -14.48
CA SER A 23 10.18 0.13 -14.39
C SER A 23 9.58 1.48 -13.97
N ILE A 24 8.37 1.81 -14.41
CA ILE A 24 7.77 3.11 -14.13
C ILE A 24 7.13 3.13 -12.74
N PHE A 25 6.51 2.04 -12.31
CA PHE A 25 5.64 2.07 -11.12
C PHE A 25 6.12 1.23 -9.94
N TRP A 26 6.98 0.24 -10.12
CA TRP A 26 7.16 -0.81 -9.10
C TRP A 26 8.59 -0.97 -8.60
N ILE A 27 9.57 -0.53 -9.39
CA ILE A 27 10.99 -0.76 -9.11
C ILE A 27 11.77 0.54 -9.26
N GLY A 28 12.71 0.76 -8.34
CA GLY A 28 13.63 1.91 -8.33
C GLY A 28 15.08 1.52 -8.62
N GLY A 29 15.95 2.54 -8.70
CA GLY A 29 17.40 2.37 -8.81
C GLY A 29 17.87 1.68 -10.10
N ARG A 30 18.92 0.85 -10.00
CA ARG A 30 19.55 0.21 -11.17
C ARG A 30 18.63 -0.79 -11.88
N TRP A 31 17.76 -1.47 -11.13
CA TRP A 31 16.81 -2.43 -11.67
C TRP A 31 15.74 -1.78 -12.54
N GLN A 32 15.37 -0.52 -12.26
CA GLN A 32 14.49 0.27 -13.12
C GLN A 32 15.09 0.46 -14.51
N ILE A 33 16.37 0.85 -14.59
CA ILE A 33 17.08 1.05 -15.87
C ILE A 33 17.16 -0.27 -16.63
N PHE A 34 17.50 -1.36 -15.94
CA PHE A 34 17.54 -2.70 -16.54
C PHE A 34 16.19 -3.10 -17.13
N LEU A 35 15.09 -2.97 -16.36
CA LEU A 35 13.75 -3.34 -16.83
C LEU A 35 13.29 -2.47 -17.98
N PHE A 36 13.61 -1.18 -17.97
CA PHE A 36 13.29 -0.30 -19.08
C PHE A 36 14.02 -0.72 -20.36
N ALA A 37 15.33 -0.98 -20.27
CA ALA A 37 16.12 -1.45 -21.41
C ALA A 37 15.67 -2.83 -21.91
N PHE A 38 15.35 -3.75 -21.00
CA PHE A 38 14.81 -5.07 -21.30
C PHE A 38 13.45 -4.98 -22.01
N GLY A 39 12.55 -4.14 -21.49
CA GLY A 39 11.25 -3.85 -22.10
C GLY A 39 11.41 -3.34 -23.54
N LEU A 40 12.28 -2.35 -23.75
CA LEU A 40 12.58 -1.79 -25.08
C LEU A 40 13.10 -2.87 -26.04
N MET A 41 14.03 -3.70 -25.59
CA MET A 41 14.60 -4.79 -26.38
C MET A 41 13.52 -5.81 -26.79
N VAL A 42 12.72 -6.30 -25.84
CA VAL A 42 11.69 -7.32 -26.11
C VAL A 42 10.57 -6.77 -26.99
N THR A 43 10.15 -5.51 -26.79
CA THR A 43 9.16 -4.88 -27.66
C THR A 43 9.70 -4.70 -29.08
N THR A 44 10.98 -4.35 -29.24
CA THR A 44 11.62 -4.26 -30.57
C THR A 44 11.62 -5.61 -31.29
N PHE A 45 11.91 -6.69 -30.56
CA PHE A 45 11.81 -8.06 -31.07
C PHE A 45 10.39 -8.41 -31.53
N ALA A 46 9.36 -8.04 -30.76
CA ALA A 46 7.96 -8.26 -31.14
C ALA A 46 7.56 -7.52 -32.43
N ILE A 47 8.05 -6.28 -32.60
CA ILE A 47 7.79 -5.46 -33.79
C ILE A 47 8.42 -6.11 -35.03
N ILE A 48 9.70 -6.47 -34.95
CA ILE A 48 10.45 -7.09 -36.06
C ILE A 48 9.92 -8.52 -36.33
N GLY A 49 9.43 -9.21 -35.30
CA GLY A 49 8.96 -10.59 -35.33
C GLY A 49 10.09 -11.59 -35.21
N PHE A 50 10.95 -11.36 -34.23
CA PHE A 50 12.16 -12.14 -34.03
C PHE A 50 12.29 -12.61 -32.58
N CYS A 51 12.27 -13.92 -32.36
CA CYS A 51 12.60 -14.53 -31.07
C CYS A 51 14.05 -14.98 -31.08
N PRO A 52 14.93 -14.43 -30.22
CA PRO A 52 16.28 -14.97 -30.04
C PRO A 52 16.25 -16.42 -29.54
N LEU A 53 15.31 -16.76 -28.66
CA LEU A 53 15.19 -18.11 -28.09
C LEU A 53 14.92 -19.16 -29.15
N TYR A 54 14.11 -18.86 -30.17
CA TYR A 54 13.84 -19.82 -31.24
C TYR A 54 15.07 -20.10 -32.09
N LYS A 55 15.96 -19.12 -32.23
CA LYS A 55 17.25 -19.30 -32.89
C LYS A 55 18.18 -20.18 -32.04
N ILE A 56 18.22 -19.95 -30.73
CA ILE A 56 19.05 -20.71 -29.78
C ILE A 56 18.57 -22.18 -29.70
N PHE A 57 17.27 -22.40 -29.54
CA PHE A 57 16.66 -23.74 -29.41
C PHE A 57 16.31 -24.40 -30.74
N LYS A 58 16.66 -23.79 -31.88
CA LYS A 58 16.40 -24.29 -33.24
C LYS A 58 14.92 -24.66 -33.49
N ILE A 59 13.98 -23.91 -32.90
CA ILE A 59 12.55 -24.12 -33.07
C ILE A 59 12.15 -23.68 -34.48
N LYS A 60 11.55 -24.59 -35.27
CA LYS A 60 11.10 -24.33 -36.64
C LYS A 60 9.62 -23.96 -36.64
N ILE A 61 9.28 -22.76 -37.11
CA ILE A 61 7.91 -22.32 -37.35
C ILE A 61 7.65 -22.23 -38.85
N SER A 62 6.46 -22.67 -39.28
CA SER A 62 6.03 -22.62 -40.69
C SER A 62 6.02 -21.18 -41.23
N SER A 63 6.49 -20.99 -42.47
CA SER A 63 6.61 -19.67 -43.11
C SER A 63 5.32 -18.91 -43.29
N GLN A 64 4.20 -19.60 -43.48
CA GLN A 64 2.88 -18.97 -43.56
C GLN A 64 2.42 -18.38 -42.21
N ARG A 65 2.86 -18.95 -41.08
CA ARG A 65 2.55 -18.41 -39.75
C ARG A 65 3.36 -17.16 -39.39
N MET A 66 4.43 -16.85 -40.13
CA MET A 66 5.37 -15.75 -39.82
C MET A 66 4.95 -14.38 -40.37
N LEU A 67 3.96 -14.34 -41.27
CA LEU A 67 3.46 -13.11 -41.88
C LEU A 67 2.16 -12.68 -41.21
N LEU A 68 2.20 -11.54 -40.52
CA LEU A 68 0.99 -10.94 -39.94
C LEU A 68 0.19 -10.17 -40.99
N SER A 69 -1.12 -10.42 -41.01
CA SER A 69 -2.10 -9.57 -41.69
C SER A 69 -2.15 -8.16 -41.08
N LYS A 70 -2.65 -7.17 -41.84
CA LYS A 70 -2.89 -5.80 -41.32
C LYS A 70 -3.79 -5.82 -40.08
N LYS A 71 -4.84 -6.65 -40.09
CA LYS A 71 -5.77 -6.82 -38.94
C LYS A 71 -5.03 -7.29 -37.70
N GLN A 72 -4.17 -8.31 -37.80
CA GLN A 72 -3.40 -8.83 -36.66
C GLN A 72 -2.44 -7.79 -36.08
N LYS A 73 -1.79 -6.97 -36.91
CA LYS A 73 -0.94 -5.87 -36.41
C LYS A 73 -1.74 -4.83 -35.63
N ILE A 74 -2.93 -4.47 -36.12
CA ILE A 74 -3.85 -3.56 -35.41
C ILE A 74 -4.28 -4.18 -34.07
N ILE A 75 -4.61 -5.48 -34.04
CA ILE A 75 -4.98 -6.17 -32.81
C ILE A 75 -3.85 -6.12 -31.77
N ILE A 76 -2.61 -6.41 -32.16
CA ILE A 76 -1.45 -6.33 -31.25
C ILE A 76 -1.28 -4.91 -30.70
N LEU A 77 -1.42 -3.88 -31.55
CA LEU A 77 -1.31 -2.49 -31.14
C LEU A 77 -2.42 -2.12 -30.13
N VAL A 78 -3.67 -2.42 -30.44
CA VAL A 78 -4.81 -2.16 -29.55
C VAL A 78 -4.65 -2.91 -28.22
N TYR A 79 -4.20 -4.15 -28.28
CA TYR A 79 -3.90 -4.96 -27.09
C TYR A 79 -2.80 -4.33 -26.23
N ALA A 80 -1.70 -3.88 -26.83
CA ALA A 80 -0.62 -3.20 -26.11
C ALA A 80 -1.12 -1.91 -25.44
N CYS A 81 -1.89 -1.09 -26.16
CA CYS A 81 -2.49 0.12 -25.60
C CYS A 81 -3.43 -0.17 -24.44
N ALA A 82 -4.30 -1.19 -24.59
CA ALA A 82 -5.22 -1.59 -23.53
C ALA A 82 -4.47 -2.05 -22.26
N LEU A 83 -3.42 -2.87 -22.41
CA LEU A 83 -2.58 -3.30 -21.30
C LEU A 83 -1.86 -2.12 -20.62
N LEU A 84 -1.30 -1.19 -21.42
CA LEU A 84 -0.61 -0.02 -20.87
C LEU A 84 -1.57 0.88 -20.09
N LEU A 85 -2.77 1.15 -20.61
CA LEU A 85 -3.76 1.99 -19.95
C LEU A 85 -4.28 1.32 -18.67
N ALA A 86 -4.77 0.08 -18.75
CA ALA A 86 -5.28 -0.65 -17.59
C ALA A 86 -4.19 -0.89 -16.55
N GLY A 87 -3.00 -1.27 -17.00
CA GLY A 87 -1.85 -1.54 -16.14
C GLY A 87 -1.32 -0.28 -15.46
N SER A 88 -1.27 0.86 -16.15
CA SER A 88 -0.88 2.14 -15.55
C SER A 88 -1.90 2.58 -14.50
N TRP A 89 -3.18 2.54 -14.83
CA TRP A 89 -4.25 2.86 -13.89
C TRP A 89 -4.17 1.98 -12.62
N ALA A 90 -4.06 0.66 -12.79
CA ALA A 90 -3.93 -0.27 -11.67
C ALA A 90 -2.64 0.01 -10.87
N SER A 91 -1.52 0.29 -11.53
CA SER A 91 -0.26 0.54 -10.85
C SER A 91 -0.26 1.84 -10.05
N ILE A 92 -0.90 2.90 -10.54
CA ILE A 92 -1.09 4.15 -9.79
C ILE A 92 -1.90 3.87 -8.52
N PHE A 93 -3.01 3.15 -8.65
CA PHE A 93 -3.86 2.79 -7.52
C PHE A 93 -3.11 1.96 -6.46
N PHE A 94 -2.47 0.86 -6.88
CA PHE A 94 -1.80 -0.04 -5.94
C PHE A 94 -0.52 0.54 -5.34
N SER A 95 0.26 1.34 -6.08
CA SER A 95 1.44 2.00 -5.51
C SER A 95 1.07 2.99 -4.40
N LYS A 96 -0.04 3.73 -4.58
CA LYS A 96 -0.64 4.58 -3.54
C LYS A 96 -1.08 3.76 -2.33
N LYS A 97 -1.84 2.69 -2.57
CA LYS A 97 -2.35 1.79 -1.54
C LYS A 97 -1.23 1.21 -0.67
N PHE A 98 -0.20 0.62 -1.29
CA PHE A 98 0.90 0.02 -0.56
C PHE A 98 1.72 1.04 0.25
N PHE A 99 1.87 2.26 -0.26
CA PHE A 99 2.49 3.34 0.51
C PHE A 99 1.70 3.64 1.79
N ILE A 100 0.37 3.76 1.70
CA ILE A 100 -0.48 4.00 2.86
C ILE A 100 -0.44 2.84 3.85
N GLU A 101 -0.47 1.59 3.37
CA GLU A 101 -0.37 0.40 4.22
C GLU A 101 0.95 0.35 5.00
N ASP A 102 2.08 0.63 4.34
CA ASP A 102 3.37 0.69 5.01
C ASP A 102 3.49 1.90 5.94
N PHE A 103 2.95 3.06 5.53
CA PHE A 103 2.90 4.25 6.35
C PHE A 103 2.17 3.95 7.64
N ASN A 104 0.97 3.37 7.57
CA ASN A 104 0.17 3.06 8.76
C ASN A 104 0.81 2.00 9.64
N ARG A 105 1.43 0.97 9.07
CA ARG A 105 2.20 -0.01 9.85
C ARG A 105 3.31 0.66 10.67
N MET A 106 4.06 1.59 10.08
CA MET A 106 5.06 2.39 10.81
C MET A 106 4.39 3.33 11.84
N ASN A 107 3.28 3.96 11.44
CA ASN A 107 2.54 4.93 12.24
C ASN A 107 1.99 4.36 13.55
N VAL A 108 1.79 3.04 13.65
CA VAL A 108 1.39 2.37 14.91
C VAL A 108 2.41 2.66 16.02
N SER A 109 3.69 2.37 15.80
CA SER A 109 4.74 2.57 16.80
C SER A 109 4.94 4.06 17.11
N TYR A 110 4.81 4.92 16.09
CA TYR A 110 4.86 6.36 16.26
C TYR A 110 3.76 6.85 17.20
N LYS A 111 2.50 6.49 16.94
CA LYS A 111 1.34 6.90 17.76
C LYS A 111 1.44 6.38 19.19
N GLN A 112 1.91 5.15 19.38
CA GLN A 112 2.12 4.58 20.72
C GLN A 112 3.17 5.36 21.49
N THR A 113 4.34 5.60 20.89
CA THR A 113 5.41 6.40 21.51
C THR A 113 4.94 7.81 21.86
N LEU A 114 4.23 8.47 20.94
CA LEU A 114 3.67 9.80 21.15
C LEU A 114 2.66 9.82 22.31
N PHE A 115 1.79 8.80 22.39
CA PHE A 115 0.79 8.70 23.46
C PHE A 115 1.44 8.50 24.83
N GLU A 116 2.34 7.54 24.95
CA GLU A 116 2.98 7.15 26.22
C GLU A 116 3.92 8.24 26.75
N THR A 117 4.66 8.92 25.86
CA THR A 117 5.45 10.10 26.25
C THR A 117 4.56 11.23 26.77
N GLY A 118 3.35 11.38 26.23
CA GLY A 118 2.34 12.31 26.72
C GLY A 118 1.69 11.90 28.05
N GLN A 119 1.66 10.60 28.37
CA GLN A 119 1.24 10.08 29.67
C GLN A 119 2.39 10.06 30.71
N GLU A 120 3.60 10.41 30.31
CA GLU A 120 4.81 10.32 31.13
C GLU A 120 5.14 8.88 31.61
N GLU A 121 4.70 7.86 30.85
CA GLU A 121 4.97 6.45 31.14
C GLU A 121 6.36 6.05 30.63
N GLU A 122 7.37 6.08 31.52
CA GLU A 122 8.79 5.98 31.14
C GLU A 122 9.15 4.67 30.44
N LYS A 123 8.72 3.53 30.99
CA LYS A 123 9.11 2.22 30.49
C LYS A 123 8.48 1.96 29.12
N GLU A 124 7.18 2.18 29.03
CA GLU A 124 6.38 2.02 27.82
C GLU A 124 6.91 2.94 26.71
N SER A 125 7.21 4.21 27.03
CA SER A 125 7.81 5.16 26.10
C SER A 125 9.12 4.67 25.51
N ARG A 126 10.01 4.08 26.34
CA ARG A 126 11.28 3.49 25.87
C ARG A 126 11.03 2.27 24.99
N ASP A 127 10.17 1.35 25.42
CA ASP A 127 9.87 0.11 24.70
C ASP A 127 9.24 0.39 23.32
N ASN A 128 8.34 1.39 23.22
CA ASN A 128 7.71 1.75 21.95
C ASN A 128 8.60 2.65 21.07
N TYR A 129 9.46 3.47 21.69
CA TYR A 129 10.48 4.20 20.95
C TYR A 129 11.43 3.27 20.19
N ASP A 130 11.89 2.19 20.81
CA ASP A 130 12.76 1.21 20.15
C ASP A 130 12.06 0.57 18.93
N LYS A 131 10.75 0.30 19.03
CA LYS A 131 9.94 -0.17 17.88
C LYS A 131 9.81 0.89 16.79
N LEU A 132 9.60 2.15 17.18
CA LEU A 132 9.51 3.28 16.24
C LEU A 132 10.81 3.45 15.45
N VAL A 133 11.97 3.39 16.09
CA VAL A 133 13.27 3.48 15.40
C VAL A 133 13.39 2.41 14.33
N VAL A 134 13.04 1.16 14.66
CA VAL A 134 13.11 0.04 13.72
C VAL A 134 12.09 0.19 12.58
N SER A 135 10.82 0.48 12.90
CA SER A 135 9.75 0.56 11.92
C SER A 135 9.93 1.75 10.97
N TYR A 136 10.41 2.88 11.50
CA TYR A 136 10.72 4.05 10.69
C TYR A 136 11.93 3.83 9.79
N ALA A 137 13.01 3.21 10.29
CA ALA A 137 14.16 2.88 9.47
C ALA A 137 13.79 1.96 8.30
N GLN A 138 12.92 0.95 8.53
CA GLN A 138 12.41 0.08 7.46
C GLN A 138 11.59 0.86 6.43
N PHE A 139 10.69 1.73 6.88
CA PHE A 139 9.88 2.59 6.03
C PHE A 139 10.76 3.52 5.17
N LYS A 140 11.67 4.28 5.81
CA LYS A 140 12.60 5.20 5.17
C LYS A 140 13.47 4.49 4.13
N ASN A 141 14.12 3.37 4.49
CA ASN A 141 15.00 2.64 3.57
C ASN A 141 14.28 2.16 2.31
N LYS A 142 13.04 1.67 2.45
CA LYS A 142 12.20 1.27 1.32
C LYS A 142 11.93 2.46 0.41
N TYR A 143 11.49 3.57 0.99
CA TYR A 143 11.01 4.73 0.22
C TYR A 143 12.11 5.68 -0.27
N GLN A 144 13.34 5.54 0.23
CA GLN A 144 14.54 6.13 -0.39
C GLN A 144 15.03 5.32 -1.60
N SER A 145 14.76 4.02 -1.64
CA SER A 145 15.19 3.13 -2.74
C SER A 145 14.14 3.05 -3.87
N TYR A 146 12.89 3.34 -3.54
CA TYR A 146 11.75 3.26 -4.44
C TYR A 146 10.72 4.33 -4.08
N GLU A 147 10.36 5.15 -5.05
CA GLU A 147 9.31 6.15 -4.91
C GLU A 147 8.02 5.68 -5.60
N PRO A 148 6.92 5.52 -4.84
CA PRO A 148 5.58 5.34 -5.40
C PRO A 148 5.24 6.43 -6.39
N PHE A 149 4.42 6.10 -7.38
CA PHE A 149 4.08 7.05 -8.44
C PHE A 149 3.56 8.41 -7.95
N PRO A 150 2.69 8.50 -6.91
CA PRO A 150 2.27 9.80 -6.37
C PRO A 150 3.38 10.67 -5.79
N LEU A 151 4.53 10.07 -5.44
CA LEU A 151 5.66 10.72 -4.77
C LEU A 151 6.85 11.01 -5.70
N LYS A 152 6.88 10.44 -6.91
CA LYS A 152 8.01 10.54 -7.85
C LYS A 152 8.38 11.96 -8.32
N GLY A 153 7.48 12.92 -8.13
CA GLY A 153 7.70 14.33 -8.49
C GLY A 153 7.87 15.24 -7.28
N ASP A 154 7.97 14.68 -6.08
CA ASP A 154 8.05 15.45 -4.85
C ASP A 154 9.49 15.69 -4.42
N ASP A 155 10.04 16.83 -4.83
CA ASP A 155 11.42 17.24 -4.52
C ASP A 155 11.69 17.38 -3.01
N LYS A 156 10.65 17.45 -2.17
CA LYS A 156 10.79 17.54 -0.71
C LYS A 156 10.78 16.18 -0.03
N PHE A 157 10.29 15.13 -0.70
CA PHE A 157 10.01 13.85 -0.05
C PHE A 157 11.25 13.24 0.61
N GLU A 158 12.39 13.19 -0.09
CA GLU A 158 13.62 12.65 0.48
C GLU A 158 14.10 13.45 1.70
N LYS A 159 13.97 14.79 1.64
CA LYS A 159 14.34 15.66 2.75
C LYS A 159 13.43 15.43 3.95
N ASP A 160 12.12 15.33 3.73
CA ASP A 160 11.16 15.11 4.81
C ASP A 160 11.39 13.76 5.51
N LEU A 161 11.76 12.71 4.76
CA LEU A 161 12.15 11.44 5.36
C LEU A 161 13.44 11.54 6.21
N LYS A 162 14.34 12.47 5.88
CA LYS A 162 15.53 12.73 6.71
C LYS A 162 15.17 13.57 7.93
N ASP A 163 14.32 14.57 7.77
CA ASP A 163 13.89 15.45 8.85
C ASP A 163 13.10 14.67 9.92
N ILE A 164 12.20 13.76 9.52
CA ILE A 164 11.49 12.88 10.47
C ILE A 164 12.47 11.96 11.20
N ASP A 165 13.48 11.41 10.53
CA ASP A 165 14.51 10.58 11.17
C ASP A 165 15.27 11.35 12.26
N LEU A 166 15.62 12.61 11.98
CA LEU A 166 16.29 13.50 12.95
C LEU A 166 15.38 13.79 14.14
N ILE A 167 14.11 14.12 13.91
CA ILE A 167 13.11 14.34 14.98
C ILE A 167 12.97 13.09 15.86
N ILE A 168 12.94 11.89 15.27
CA ILE A 168 12.89 10.64 16.03
C ILE A 168 14.18 10.43 16.83
N GLN A 169 15.35 10.79 16.31
CA GLN A 169 16.60 10.72 17.06
C GLN A 169 16.60 11.68 18.26
N GLU A 170 16.20 12.94 18.05
CA GLU A 170 16.09 13.97 19.08
C GLU A 170 15.06 13.60 20.17
N ALA A 171 13.90 13.05 19.77
CA ALA A 171 12.93 12.50 20.71
C ALA A 171 13.55 11.36 21.55
N GLY A 172 14.40 10.53 20.96
CA GLY A 172 15.11 9.46 21.66
C GLY A 172 16.10 9.96 22.70
N GLU A 173 16.81 11.06 22.42
CA GLU A 173 17.67 11.70 23.43
C GLU A 173 16.86 12.18 24.62
N ASN A 174 15.70 12.80 24.36
CA ASN A 174 14.78 13.23 25.41
C ASN A 174 14.23 12.05 26.22
N ILE A 175 13.80 10.95 25.59
CA ILE A 175 13.29 9.75 26.28
C ILE A 175 14.35 9.14 27.17
N ARG A 176 15.58 8.97 26.67
CA ARG A 176 16.70 8.38 27.45
C ARG A 176 17.12 9.29 28.60
N GLY A 177 17.01 10.61 28.42
CA GLY A 177 17.24 11.63 29.44
C GLY A 177 16.07 11.84 30.41
N ASN A 178 15.01 11.02 30.33
CA ASN A 178 13.78 11.13 31.12
C ASN A 178 13.01 12.46 30.95
N ASN A 179 13.18 13.14 29.81
CA ASN A 179 12.43 14.33 29.42
C ASN A 179 11.25 13.94 28.49
N LEU A 180 10.27 13.23 29.03
CA LEU A 180 9.15 12.68 28.24
C LEU A 180 8.26 13.77 27.62
N LYS A 181 8.07 14.91 28.32
CA LYS A 181 7.37 16.08 27.76
C LYS A 181 8.09 16.67 26.55
N GLY A 182 9.41 16.81 26.64
CA GLY A 182 10.23 17.24 25.51
C GLY A 182 10.12 16.27 24.34
N ALA A 183 10.18 14.97 24.61
CA ALA A 183 10.02 13.93 23.58
C ALA A 183 8.63 13.99 22.91
N HIS A 184 7.56 14.15 23.68
CA HIS A 184 6.20 14.27 23.15
C HIS A 184 6.05 15.48 22.21
N LEU A 185 6.54 16.65 22.64
CA LEU A 185 6.52 17.87 21.82
C LEU A 185 7.35 17.73 20.55
N GLU A 186 8.48 17.02 20.61
CA GLU A 186 9.32 16.74 19.46
C GLU A 186 8.60 15.82 18.46
N LEU A 187 8.01 14.73 18.96
CA LEU A 187 7.28 13.76 18.14
C LEU A 187 6.06 14.37 17.44
N GLU A 188 5.35 15.33 18.04
CA GLU A 188 4.24 16.03 17.35
C GLU A 188 4.66 16.69 16.02
N LYS A 189 5.94 17.07 15.86
CA LYS A 189 6.43 17.62 14.59
C LYS A 189 6.39 16.60 13.45
N VAL A 190 6.58 15.31 13.74
CA VAL A 190 6.46 14.23 12.74
C VAL A 190 5.06 14.20 12.13
N ARG A 191 4.02 14.42 12.95
CA ARG A 191 2.63 14.50 12.47
C ARG A 191 2.47 15.58 11.40
N LEU A 192 3.06 16.75 11.60
CA LEU A 192 2.93 17.87 10.67
C LEU A 192 3.58 17.54 9.32
N ILE A 193 4.78 16.97 9.34
CA ILE A 193 5.50 16.59 8.12
C ILE A 193 4.75 15.47 7.39
N THR A 194 4.33 14.43 8.10
CA THR A 194 3.61 13.31 7.48
C THR A 194 2.26 13.73 6.90
N GLN A 195 1.52 14.60 7.57
CA GLN A 195 0.30 15.18 7.01
C GLN A 195 0.56 16.04 5.77
N ASP A 196 1.64 16.82 5.76
CA ASP A 196 2.02 17.61 4.59
C ASP A 196 2.39 16.73 3.39
N ILE A 197 3.21 15.67 3.60
CA ILE A 197 3.55 14.67 2.58
C ILE A 197 2.26 14.11 1.96
N LEU A 198 1.33 13.67 2.80
CA LEU A 198 0.10 13.02 2.32
C LEU A 198 -0.78 14.02 1.54
N LYS A 199 -0.96 15.23 2.06
CA LYS A 199 -1.78 16.26 1.41
C LYS A 199 -1.22 16.72 0.08
N ARG A 200 0.07 17.10 0.03
CA ARG A 200 0.66 17.69 -1.18
C ARG A 200 0.80 16.69 -2.33
N ASN A 201 0.83 15.39 -2.01
CA ASN A 201 0.91 14.31 -2.98
C ASN A 201 -0.46 13.66 -3.29
N GLY A 202 -1.57 14.32 -2.90
CA GLY A 202 -2.92 13.90 -3.25
C GLY A 202 -3.36 12.57 -2.61
N PHE A 203 -2.77 12.21 -1.47
CA PHE A 203 -3.30 11.13 -0.65
C PHE A 203 -4.60 11.57 0.02
N SER A 204 -5.58 10.68 0.03
CA SER A 204 -6.86 10.94 0.68
C SER A 204 -6.69 10.64 2.18
N MET A 205 -6.95 11.65 3.02
CA MET A 205 -6.93 11.50 4.48
C MET A 205 -7.91 10.44 4.95
N LEU A 206 -9.04 10.30 4.25
CA LEU A 206 -9.98 9.21 4.43
C LEU A 206 -9.33 7.84 4.19
N SER A 207 -8.51 7.69 3.14
CA SER A 207 -7.81 6.43 2.84
C SER A 207 -6.82 6.04 3.93
N ILE A 208 -6.13 7.03 4.48
CA ILE A 208 -5.20 6.84 5.61
C ILE A 208 -5.96 6.37 6.84
N ALA A 209 -7.05 7.05 7.19
CA ALA A 209 -7.89 6.69 8.32
C ALA A 209 -8.52 5.29 8.14
N LEU A 210 -8.94 4.93 6.92
CA LEU A 210 -9.53 3.63 6.62
C LEU A 210 -8.54 2.49 6.83
N VAL A 211 -7.27 2.65 6.45
CA VAL A 211 -6.25 1.62 6.68
C VAL A 211 -5.88 1.49 8.15
N ASP A 212 -5.79 2.61 8.89
CA ASP A 212 -5.62 2.56 10.35
C ASP A 212 -6.77 1.81 11.04
N PHE A 213 -8.00 2.02 10.56
CA PHE A 213 -9.18 1.30 11.02
C PHE A 213 -9.14 -0.19 10.64
N HIS A 214 -8.69 -0.54 9.43
CA HIS A 214 -8.60 -1.92 8.97
C HIS A 214 -7.79 -2.81 9.94
N ASP A 215 -6.61 -2.38 10.35
CA ASP A 215 -5.75 -3.18 11.20
C ASP A 215 -6.36 -3.42 12.59
N ALA A 216 -7.02 -2.41 13.17
CA ALA A 216 -7.75 -2.56 14.42
C ALA A 216 -9.02 -3.41 14.25
N MET A 217 -9.73 -3.24 13.13
CA MET A 217 -10.91 -4.01 12.77
C MET A 217 -10.58 -5.50 12.62
N GLU A 218 -9.49 -5.86 11.95
CA GLU A 218 -9.11 -7.28 11.77
C GLU A 218 -8.88 -8.00 13.12
N LYS A 219 -8.41 -7.30 14.16
CA LYS A 219 -8.31 -7.86 15.53
C LYS A 219 -9.69 -8.16 16.13
N VAL A 220 -10.69 -7.33 15.85
CA VAL A 220 -12.09 -7.58 16.26
C VAL A 220 -12.66 -8.75 15.48
N LEU A 221 -12.41 -8.81 14.17
CA LEU A 221 -12.87 -9.89 13.29
C LEU A 221 -12.26 -11.25 13.68
N GLU A 222 -10.99 -11.27 14.06
CA GLU A 222 -10.31 -12.48 14.54
C GLU A 222 -10.99 -13.05 15.79
N GLY A 223 -11.26 -12.21 16.80
CA GLY A 223 -12.02 -12.61 17.99
C GLY A 223 -13.42 -13.12 17.64
N ALA A 224 -14.12 -12.43 16.73
CA ALA A 224 -15.45 -12.80 16.28
C ALA A 224 -15.47 -14.18 15.58
N ASN A 225 -14.51 -14.43 14.68
CA ASN A 225 -14.39 -15.68 13.93
C ASN A 225 -13.98 -16.85 14.83
N ASN A 226 -13.17 -16.59 15.85
CA ASN A 226 -12.78 -17.58 16.85
C ASN A 226 -13.87 -17.79 17.92
N LYS A 227 -15.03 -17.13 17.80
CA LYS A 227 -16.13 -17.18 18.78
C LYS A 227 -15.68 -16.79 20.19
N ASP A 228 -14.69 -15.91 20.28
CA ASP A 228 -14.12 -15.39 21.52
C ASP A 228 -14.70 -14.00 21.81
N ALA A 229 -15.77 -13.99 22.60
CA ALA A 229 -16.43 -12.74 23.00
C ALA A 229 -15.51 -11.82 23.82
N GLN A 230 -14.59 -12.37 24.62
CA GLN A 230 -13.69 -11.57 25.45
C GLN A 230 -12.62 -10.90 24.58
N ALA A 231 -12.09 -11.60 23.58
CA ALA A 231 -11.19 -11.00 22.61
C ALA A 231 -11.85 -9.83 21.87
N VAL A 232 -13.09 -9.99 21.41
CA VAL A 232 -13.86 -8.91 20.75
C VAL A 232 -14.04 -7.70 21.67
N ILE A 233 -14.47 -7.91 22.91
CA ILE A 233 -14.68 -6.82 23.87
C ILE A 233 -13.37 -6.06 24.12
N ARG A 234 -12.26 -6.79 24.25
CA ARG A 234 -10.93 -6.21 24.50
C ARG A 234 -10.39 -5.40 23.32
N THR A 235 -10.63 -5.82 22.08
CA THR A 235 -10.07 -5.15 20.89
C THR A 235 -11.00 -4.09 20.29
N TYR A 236 -12.26 -4.05 20.72
CA TYR A 236 -13.26 -3.11 20.22
C TYR A 236 -12.86 -1.64 20.42
N GLU A 237 -12.35 -1.27 21.59
CA GLU A 237 -12.05 0.14 21.91
C GLU A 237 -11.03 0.75 20.94
N GLU A 238 -10.00 -0.02 20.58
CA GLU A 238 -9.02 0.40 19.58
C GLU A 238 -9.71 0.64 18.23
N ALA A 239 -10.55 -0.29 17.77
CA ALA A 239 -11.28 -0.18 16.50
C ALA A 239 -12.27 0.99 16.49
N ASP A 240 -12.96 1.26 17.60
CA ASP A 240 -13.88 2.40 17.75
C ASP A 240 -13.17 3.74 17.57
N ILE A 241 -12.02 3.90 18.23
CA ILE A 241 -11.20 5.12 18.14
C ILE A 241 -10.73 5.35 16.70
N LYS A 242 -10.27 4.29 16.01
CA LYS A 242 -9.84 4.41 14.61
C LYS A 242 -11.00 4.71 13.68
N LEU A 243 -12.17 4.12 13.91
CA LEU A 243 -13.35 4.40 13.08
C LEU A 243 -13.85 5.84 13.25
N LYS A 244 -13.73 6.43 14.44
CA LYS A 244 -14.04 7.86 14.65
C LYS A 244 -13.17 8.79 13.81
N ALA A 245 -11.91 8.42 13.57
CA ALA A 245 -11.03 9.18 12.68
C ALA A 245 -11.45 9.04 11.20
N VAL A 246 -12.03 7.91 10.80
CA VAL A 246 -12.65 7.76 9.47
C VAL A 246 -13.89 8.66 9.36
N GLU A 247 -14.75 8.64 10.39
CA GLU A 247 -15.98 9.42 10.46
C GLU A 247 -15.73 10.93 10.42
N SER A 248 -14.60 11.41 10.95
CA SER A 248 -14.23 12.83 10.84
C SER A 248 -13.85 13.26 9.42
N GLU A 249 -13.39 12.33 8.58
CA GLU A 249 -13.01 12.61 7.18
C GLU A 249 -14.20 12.41 6.22
N ALA A 250 -15.06 11.43 6.50
CA ALA A 250 -16.32 11.23 5.79
C ALA A 250 -17.33 10.53 6.70
N ASN A 251 -18.59 10.99 6.69
CA ASN A 251 -19.64 10.45 7.55
C ASN A 251 -20.94 10.13 6.81
N ASP A 252 -20.82 9.68 5.57
CA ASP A 252 -21.97 9.28 4.75
C ASP A 252 -22.52 7.89 5.13
N SER A 253 -23.56 7.46 4.41
CA SER A 253 -24.27 6.20 4.69
C SER A 253 -23.39 4.96 4.60
N GLU A 254 -22.30 4.97 3.83
CA GLU A 254 -21.40 3.82 3.75
C GLU A 254 -20.50 3.71 4.99
N ILE A 255 -19.99 4.84 5.50
CA ILE A 255 -19.22 4.87 6.76
C ILE A 255 -20.12 4.54 7.95
N GLN A 256 -21.33 5.07 7.97
CA GLN A 256 -22.34 4.74 8.99
C GLN A 256 -22.72 3.25 8.99
N ALA A 257 -22.69 2.58 7.84
CA ALA A 257 -22.88 1.13 7.77
C ALA A 257 -21.73 0.37 8.44
N ILE A 258 -20.48 0.82 8.27
CA ILE A 258 -19.31 0.23 8.95
C ILE A 258 -19.46 0.38 10.47
N ARG A 259 -19.81 1.59 10.95
CA ARG A 259 -20.09 1.88 12.37
C ARG A 259 -21.11 0.93 12.95
N LYS A 260 -22.29 0.87 12.32
CA LYS A 260 -23.37 -0.01 12.76
C LYS A 260 -22.91 -1.47 12.86
N ASN A 261 -22.17 -1.95 11.86
CA ASN A 261 -21.72 -3.33 11.84
C ASN A 261 -20.68 -3.63 12.94
N LEU A 262 -19.77 -2.70 13.23
CA LEU A 262 -18.81 -2.81 14.33
C LEU A 262 -19.52 -2.87 15.69
N ASP A 263 -20.47 -1.97 15.92
CA ASP A 263 -21.25 -1.90 17.16
C ASP A 263 -22.11 -3.16 17.35
N GLU A 264 -22.66 -3.72 16.27
CA GLU A 264 -23.42 -4.98 16.29
C GLU A 264 -22.56 -6.17 16.72
N ILE A 265 -21.29 -6.25 16.29
CA ILE A 265 -20.37 -7.30 16.74
C ILE A 265 -20.14 -7.20 18.26
N LEU A 266 -19.93 -6.00 18.79
CA LEU A 266 -19.78 -5.80 20.23
C LEU A 266 -21.04 -6.21 20.99
N LYS A 267 -22.22 -5.83 20.49
CA LYS A 267 -23.49 -6.20 21.10
C LYS A 267 -23.65 -7.72 21.16
N MET A 268 -23.35 -8.42 20.07
CA MET A 268 -23.40 -9.89 20.02
C MET A 268 -22.40 -10.52 21.00
N ALA A 269 -21.17 -10.00 21.10
CA ALA A 269 -20.19 -10.46 22.06
C ALA A 269 -20.67 -10.32 23.51
N LYS A 270 -21.24 -9.15 23.86
CA LYS A 270 -21.81 -8.89 25.20
C LYS A 270 -23.02 -9.78 25.52
N ASN A 271 -23.79 -10.16 24.50
CA ASN A 271 -24.97 -11.02 24.63
C ASN A 271 -24.65 -12.54 24.55
N GLY A 272 -23.39 -12.93 24.29
CA GLY A 272 -23.02 -14.34 24.10
C GLY A 272 -23.54 -14.94 22.78
N GLU A 273 -23.87 -14.12 21.79
CA GLU A 273 -24.43 -14.55 20.50
C GLU A 273 -23.33 -15.00 19.52
N LEU A 274 -22.51 -15.99 19.92
CA LEU A 274 -21.23 -16.34 19.27
C LEU A 274 -21.35 -16.74 17.78
N GLU A 275 -22.39 -17.50 17.41
CA GLU A 275 -22.60 -17.90 16.01
C GLU A 275 -22.93 -16.71 15.11
N LYS A 276 -23.78 -15.80 15.60
CA LYS A 276 -24.17 -14.58 14.87
C LYS A 276 -23.01 -13.59 14.80
N MET A 277 -22.18 -13.54 15.84
CA MET A 277 -20.98 -12.72 15.86
C MET A 277 -20.02 -13.10 14.71
N SER A 278 -19.82 -14.40 14.49
CA SER A 278 -19.00 -14.90 13.38
C SER A 278 -19.61 -14.59 12.01
N SER A 279 -20.94 -14.61 11.84
CA SER A 279 -21.54 -14.22 10.56
C SER A 279 -21.49 -12.70 10.34
N GLN A 280 -21.64 -11.91 11.41
CA GLN A 280 -21.57 -10.45 11.36
C GLN A 280 -20.16 -9.93 11.01
N SER A 281 -19.11 -10.68 11.36
CA SER A 281 -17.72 -10.35 10.99
C SER A 281 -17.55 -10.22 9.46
N ALA A 282 -18.17 -11.11 8.69
CA ALA A 282 -18.14 -11.06 7.23
C ALA A 282 -18.89 -9.83 6.68
N THR A 283 -20.00 -9.45 7.30
CA THR A 283 -20.76 -8.24 6.95
C THR A 283 -19.93 -6.98 7.17
N LEU A 284 -19.28 -6.85 8.33
CA LEU A 284 -18.38 -5.74 8.62
C LEU A 284 -17.24 -5.66 7.58
N LYS A 285 -16.57 -6.79 7.31
CA LYS A 285 -15.48 -6.88 6.34
C LYS A 285 -15.92 -6.45 4.94
N ASN A 286 -17.09 -6.89 4.49
CA ASN A 286 -17.62 -6.51 3.18
C ASN A 286 -17.95 -5.02 3.09
N SER A 287 -18.58 -4.43 4.12
CA SER A 287 -18.84 -2.99 4.16
C SER A 287 -17.56 -2.17 4.12
N PHE A 288 -16.54 -2.58 4.88
CA PHE A 288 -15.22 -1.95 4.83
C PHE A 288 -14.59 -2.06 3.45
N VAL A 289 -14.51 -3.27 2.87
CA VAL A 289 -13.89 -3.51 1.55
C VAL A 289 -14.56 -2.69 0.47
N LYS A 290 -15.89 -2.52 0.51
CA LYS A 290 -16.62 -1.66 -0.44
C LYS A 290 -16.07 -0.23 -0.38
N VAL A 291 -16.07 0.40 0.80
CA VAL A 291 -15.57 1.77 0.95
C VAL A 291 -14.09 1.86 0.59
N TYR A 292 -13.28 0.91 1.06
CA TYR A 292 -11.84 0.92 0.87
C TYR A 292 -11.43 0.76 -0.60
N ILE A 293 -12.12 -0.06 -1.39
CA ILE A 293 -11.81 -0.22 -2.82
C ILE A 293 -12.22 1.01 -3.64
N PHE A 294 -13.37 1.62 -3.32
CA PHE A 294 -13.90 2.72 -4.13
C PHE A 294 -13.38 4.10 -3.72
N ARG A 295 -12.93 4.27 -2.47
CA ARG A 295 -12.60 5.58 -1.87
C ARG A 295 -11.26 5.62 -1.14
N GLY A 296 -10.66 4.47 -0.87
CA GLY A 296 -9.27 4.32 -0.40
C GLY A 296 -8.30 4.57 -1.53
#